data_AF-A0A661LED5-F1
#
_entry.id   AF-A0A661LED5-F1
#
_cell.length_a   1.000
_cell.length_b   1.000
_cell.length_c   1.000
_cell.angle_alpha   90.00
_cell.angle_beta   90.00
_cell.angle_gamma   90.00
#
_symmetry.space_group_name_H-M   'P 1'
#
loop_
_entity.id
_entity.type
_entity.pdbx_description
1 polymer ?
#
loop_
_entity_poly.entity_id
_entity_poly.type
_entity_poly.pdbx_seq_one_letter_code
_entity_poly.pdbx_strand_id
1 'polypeptide(L)'
;MKDEKARMATIMIVPLMNCLAKIPFYVLMIGLFFAAYKGIAMFFIATITIIIALAIAKILSLTILRRKESAPFVLEMPPYHLPTVQGVLRRCLERTWLFVKKIITIVIVVAII
;
A
#
# COMPACT_ATOMS: atom_id res chain seq x y z
N MET A 1 -1.12 -10.02 15.19
CA MET A 1 -1.22 -11.26 14.40
C MET A 1 -0.27 -12.27 15.03
N LYS A 2 -0.79 -13.34 15.65
CA LYS A 2 0.02 -14.44 16.22
C LYS A 2 0.74 -15.25 15.13
N ASP A 3 0.26 -15.19 13.88
CA ASP A 3 0.88 -15.86 12.75
C ASP A 3 2.02 -15.01 12.15
N GLU A 4 3.25 -15.32 12.59
CA GLU A 4 4.45 -14.61 12.17
C GLU A 4 4.76 -14.80 10.67
N LYS A 5 4.31 -15.92 10.12
CA LYS A 5 4.45 -16.33 8.72
C LYS A 5 3.62 -15.45 7.79
N ALA A 6 2.34 -15.26 8.09
CA ALA A 6 1.47 -14.33 7.36
C ALA A 6 1.95 -12.89 7.51
N ARG A 7 2.49 -12.50 8.68
CA ARG A 7 3.08 -11.17 8.86
C ARG A 7 4.27 -10.94 7.93
N MET A 8 5.23 -11.87 7.88
CA MET A 8 6.40 -11.73 7.01
C MET A 8 6.03 -11.80 5.52
N ALA A 9 5.12 -12.69 5.14
CA ALA A 9 4.61 -12.76 3.77
C ALA A 9 3.93 -11.45 3.34
N THR A 10 3.11 -10.87 4.22
CA THR A 10 2.44 -9.59 3.97
C THR A 10 3.46 -8.47 3.81
N ILE A 11 4.46 -8.37 4.68
CA ILE A 11 5.51 -7.34 4.58
C ILE A 11 6.26 -7.42 3.25
N MET A 12 6.53 -8.63 2.75
CA MET A 12 7.21 -8.83 1.45
C MET A 12 6.32 -8.53 0.23
N ILE A 13 4.99 -8.72 0.35
CA ILE A 13 4.04 -8.50 -0.75
C ILE A 13 3.53 -7.04 -0.78
N VAL A 14 3.43 -6.36 0.36
CA VAL A 14 3.00 -4.96 0.46
C VAL A 14 3.69 -4.00 -0.53
N PRO A 15 5.02 -4.04 -0.75
CA PRO A 15 5.67 -3.13 -1.69
C PRO A 15 5.30 -3.39 -3.16
N LEU A 16 4.85 -4.60 -3.51
CA LEU A 16 4.46 -4.98 -4.87
C LEU A 16 3.07 -4.44 -5.25
N MET A 17 2.25 -4.04 -4.29
CA MET A 17 0.94 -3.49 -4.60
C MET A 17 1.03 -2.12 -5.28
N ASN A 18 0.08 -1.86 -6.17
CA ASN A 18 -0.18 -0.52 -6.69
C ASN A 18 -0.93 0.27 -5.62
N CYS A 19 -0.19 1.12 -4.91
CA CYS A 19 -0.75 2.07 -3.97
C CYS A 19 -1.15 3.37 -4.67
N LEU A 20 -2.01 4.15 -4.01
CA LEU A 20 -2.47 5.48 -4.46
C LEU A 20 -1.32 6.44 -4.81
N ALA A 21 -0.12 6.23 -4.25
CA ALA A 21 1.07 7.02 -4.55
C ALA A 21 1.76 6.65 -5.88
N LYS A 22 1.62 5.42 -6.38
CA LYS A 22 2.23 4.99 -7.66
C LYS A 22 1.38 5.39 -8.87
N ILE A 23 0.06 5.48 -8.70
CA ILE A 23 -0.87 5.89 -9.76
C ILE A 23 -0.49 7.25 -10.39
N PRO A 24 -0.28 8.34 -9.63
CA PRO A 24 0.09 9.64 -10.21
C PRO A 24 1.44 9.60 -10.94
N PHE A 25 2.39 8.80 -10.47
CA PHE A 25 3.67 8.61 -11.16
C PHE A 25 3.50 7.93 -12.53
N TYR A 26 2.68 6.87 -12.62
CA TYR A 26 2.38 6.23 -13.89
C TYR A 26 1.59 7.15 -14.84
N VAL A 27 0.65 7.93 -14.31
CA VAL A 27 -0.10 8.91 -15.11
C VAL A 27 0.85 9.95 -15.73
N LEU A 28 1.81 10.46 -14.97
CA LEU A 28 2.83 11.39 -15.47
C LEU A 28 3.71 10.75 -16.56
N MET A 29 4.24 9.55 -16.30
CA MET A 29 5.08 8.83 -17.27
C MET A 29 4.34 8.50 -18.58
N ILE A 30 3.12 7.97 -18.48
CA ILE A 30 2.30 7.62 -19.65
C ILE A 30 1.87 8.88 -20.40
N GLY A 31 1.57 9.96 -19.67
CA GLY A 31 1.27 11.27 -20.25
C GLY A 31 2.40 11.82 -21.12
N LEU A 32 3.65 11.53 -20.75
CA LEU A 32 4.85 11.98 -21.45
C LEU A 32 5.22 11.11 -22.66
N PHE A 33 5.12 9.78 -22.54
CA PHE A 33 5.58 8.84 -23.58
C PHE A 33 4.48 8.32 -24.52
N PHE A 34 3.24 8.15 -24.04
CA PHE A 34 2.15 7.51 -24.79
C PHE A 34 0.85 8.33 -24.71
N ALA A 35 0.93 9.59 -25.16
CA ALA A 35 -0.18 10.54 -25.07
C ALA A 35 -1.46 10.11 -25.82
N ALA A 36 -1.34 9.33 -26.90
CA ALA A 36 -2.48 8.85 -27.69
C ALA A 36 -3.17 7.60 -27.10
N TYR A 37 -2.45 6.80 -26.30
CA TYR A 37 -2.94 5.49 -25.81
C TYR A 37 -2.94 5.39 -24.28
N LYS A 38 -3.21 6.49 -23.59
CA LYS A 38 -3.11 6.59 -22.11
C LYS A 38 -3.92 5.52 -21.37
N GLY A 39 -5.15 5.25 -21.84
CA GLY A 39 -6.04 4.27 -21.21
C GLY A 39 -5.52 2.84 -21.34
N ILE A 40 -5.06 2.46 -22.53
CA ILE A 40 -4.54 1.11 -22.81
C ILE A 40 -3.22 0.89 -22.06
N ALA A 41 -2.34 1.88 -22.02
CA ALA A 41 -1.08 1.81 -21.29
C ALA A 41 -1.30 1.66 -19.76
N MET A 42 -2.24 2.42 -19.18
CA MET A 42 -2.58 2.26 -17.76
C MET A 42 -3.17 0.90 -17.47
N PHE A 43 -4.07 0.41 -18.32
CA PHE A 43 -4.67 -0.91 -18.17
C PHE A 43 -3.61 -2.02 -18.22
N PHE A 44 -2.65 -1.90 -19.13
CA PHE A 44 -1.54 -2.86 -19.27
C PHE A 44 -0.64 -2.88 -18.04
N ILE A 45 -0.23 -1.71 -17.53
CA ILE A 45 0.60 -1.59 -16.33
C ILE A 45 -0.13 -2.13 -15.08
N ALA A 46 -1.41 -1.81 -14.94
CA ALA A 46 -2.24 -2.32 -13.84
C ALA A 46 -2.35 -3.84 -13.87
N THR A 47 -2.61 -4.40 -15.05
CA THR A 47 -2.74 -5.85 -15.26
C THR A 47 -1.43 -6.58 -14.98
N ILE A 48 -0.31 -6.09 -15.51
CA ILE A 48 1.02 -6.66 -15.25
C ILE A 48 1.34 -6.65 -13.75
N THR A 49 1.06 -5.54 -13.06
CA THR A 49 1.35 -5.45 -11.63
C THR A 49 0.55 -6.46 -10.82
N ILE A 50 -0.73 -6.66 -11.14
CA ILE A 50 -1.58 -7.66 -10.49
C ILE A 50 -1.08 -9.08 -10.76
N ILE A 51 -0.72 -9.39 -12.01
CA ILE A 51 -0.20 -10.71 -12.38
C ILE A 51 1.09 -11.01 -11.62
N ILE A 52 2.03 -10.06 -11.59
CA ILE A 52 3.30 -10.22 -10.86
C ILE A 52 3.05 -10.38 -9.36
N ALA A 53 2.16 -9.58 -8.77
CA ALA A 53 1.83 -9.69 -7.35
C ALA A 53 1.22 -11.05 -7.00
N LEU A 54 0.30 -11.56 -7.83
CA LEU A 54 -0.31 -12.89 -7.66
C LEU A 54 0.73 -14.01 -7.85
N ALA A 55 1.59 -13.91 -8.86
CA ALA A 55 2.65 -14.87 -9.11
C ALA A 55 3.62 -14.96 -7.92
N ILE A 56 4.05 -13.81 -7.39
CA ILE A 56 4.95 -13.74 -6.23
C ILE A 56 4.24 -14.27 -4.98
N ALA A 57 2.99 -13.90 -4.73
CA ALA A 57 2.21 -14.44 -3.62
C ALA A 57 2.09 -15.97 -3.68
N LYS A 58 1.84 -16.52 -4.87
CA LYS A 58 1.79 -17.98 -5.10
C LYS A 58 3.15 -18.63 -4.87
N ILE A 59 4.24 -18.04 -5.38
CA ILE A 59 5.60 -18.55 -5.16
C ILE A 59 5.96 -18.54 -3.67
N LEU A 60 5.69 -17.44 -2.96
CA LEU A 60 5.91 -17.34 -1.52
C LEU A 60 5.10 -18.37 -0.75
N SER A 61 3.82 -18.57 -1.14
CA SER A 61 2.94 -19.57 -0.53
C SER A 61 3.46 -21.00 -0.73
N LEU A 62 4.12 -21.29 -1.86
CA LEU A 62 4.65 -22.62 -2.19
C LEU A 62 6.04 -22.88 -1.60
N THR A 63 6.89 -21.86 -1.49
CA THR A 63 8.30 -21.99 -1.08
C THR A 63 8.50 -21.72 0.40
N ILE A 64 8.15 -20.53 0.88
CA ILE A 64 8.44 -20.05 2.23
C ILE A 64 7.39 -20.55 3.23
N LEU A 65 6.15 -20.75 2.79
CA LEU A 65 5.05 -21.13 3.68
C LEU A 65 4.89 -22.65 3.89
N ARG A 66 5.73 -23.51 3.30
CA ARG A 66 5.58 -24.98 3.40
C ARG A 66 6.13 -25.58 4.70
N ARG A 67 7.00 -24.86 5.44
CA ARG A 67 7.81 -25.45 6.53
C ARG A 67 7.34 -25.12 7.96
N LYS A 68 6.42 -24.16 8.15
CA LYS A 68 5.90 -23.80 9.48
C LYS A 68 4.41 -24.11 9.57
N GLU A 69 4.04 -24.82 10.63
CA GLU A 69 2.65 -25.14 10.98
C GLU A 69 1.77 -23.90 10.86
N SER A 70 0.65 -24.09 10.19
CA SER A 70 -0.45 -23.14 10.20
C SER A 70 -1.00 -23.14 11.61
N ALA A 71 -0.50 -22.25 12.47
CA ALA A 71 -1.20 -21.97 13.72
C ALA A 71 -2.64 -21.62 13.32
N PRO A 72 -3.67 -22.27 13.89
CA PRO A 72 -5.04 -21.97 13.54
C PRO A 72 -5.18 -20.47 13.69
N PHE A 73 -5.62 -19.79 12.63
CA PHE A 73 -6.06 -18.41 12.73
C PHE A 73 -7.29 -18.43 13.62
N VAL A 74 -7.09 -18.57 14.94
CA VAL A 74 -8.06 -18.14 15.92
C VAL A 74 -8.00 -16.62 15.78
N LEU A 75 -8.79 -16.14 14.83
CA LEU A 75 -9.24 -14.77 14.79
C LEU A 75 -10.16 -14.64 16.01
N GLU A 76 -9.57 -14.68 17.20
CA GLU A 76 -10.14 -14.18 18.43
C GLU A 76 -10.35 -12.70 18.11
N MET A 77 -11.48 -12.38 17.50
CA MET A 77 -11.79 -11.01 17.11
C MET A 77 -11.73 -10.21 18.40
N PRO A 78 -10.69 -9.37 18.61
CA PRO A 78 -10.65 -8.56 19.81
C PRO A 78 -11.93 -7.71 19.80
N PRO A 79 -12.57 -7.50 20.94
CA PRO A 79 -13.79 -6.71 21.01
C PRO A 79 -13.54 -5.37 20.32
N TYR A 80 -14.22 -5.15 19.19
CA TYR A 80 -14.07 -3.93 18.40
C TYR A 80 -14.75 -2.81 19.17
N HIS A 81 -13.96 -2.03 19.90
CA HIS A 81 -14.44 -0.83 20.57
C HIS A 81 -14.96 0.13 19.49
N LEU A 82 -16.26 0.41 19.52
CA LEU A 82 -16.89 1.35 18.59
C LEU A 82 -16.15 2.70 18.68
N PRO A 83 -15.53 3.15 17.60
CA PRO A 83 -14.73 4.36 17.64
C PRO A 83 -15.65 5.57 17.82
N THR A 84 -15.39 6.38 18.84
CA THR A 84 -16.11 7.64 19.03
C THR A 84 -15.80 8.59 17.88
N VAL A 85 -16.83 9.12 17.21
CA VAL A 85 -16.68 10.01 16.03
C VAL A 85 -15.77 11.21 16.35
N GLN A 86 -15.89 11.79 17.54
CA GLN A 86 -15.03 12.88 18.01
C GLN A 86 -13.55 12.47 18.13
N GLY A 87 -13.28 11.26 18.62
CA GLY A 87 -11.93 10.72 18.75
C GLY A 87 -11.28 10.48 17.39
N VAL A 88 -12.03 9.92 16.44
CA VAL A 88 -11.58 9.72 15.06
C VAL A 88 -11.31 11.06 14.38
N LEU A 89 -12.24 12.01 14.50
CA LEU A 89 -12.12 13.31 13.84
C LEU A 89 -10.92 14.10 14.37
N ARG A 90 -10.73 14.14 15.69
CA ARG A 90 -9.57 14.80 16.31
C ARG A 90 -8.26 14.13 15.90
N ARG A 91 -8.22 12.79 15.87
CA ARG A 91 -7.06 12.02 15.40
C ARG A 91 -6.74 12.31 13.94
N CYS A 92 -7.76 12.37 13.08
CA CYS A 92 -7.60 12.72 11.67
C CYS A 92 -7.05 14.14 11.51
N LEU A 93 -7.62 15.12 12.22
CA LEU A 93 -7.17 16.51 12.18
C LEU A 93 -5.72 16.67 12.62
N GLU A 94 -5.31 16.04 13.72
CA GLU A 94 -3.92 16.07 14.20
C GLU A 94 -2.96 15.48 13.15
N ARG A 95 -3.33 14.35 12.53
CA ARG A 95 -2.51 13.71 11.48
C ARG A 95 -2.42 14.58 10.23
N THR A 96 -3.53 15.17 9.79
CA THR A 96 -3.56 16.07 8.63
C THR A 96 -2.72 17.31 8.89
N TRP A 97 -2.82 17.91 10.08
CA TRP A 97 -2.02 19.08 10.45
C TRP A 97 -0.52 18.80 10.43
N LEU A 98 -0.10 17.65 10.98
CA LEU A 98 1.30 17.21 10.93
C LEU A 98 1.80 17.01 9.49
N PHE A 99 0.96 16.45 8.61
CA PHE A 99 1.29 16.23 7.21
C PHE A 99 1.45 17.56 6.45
N VAL A 100 0.50 18.49 6.63
CA VAL A 100 0.54 19.83 6.04
C VAL A 100 1.80 20.58 6.47
N LYS A 101 2.11 20.60 7.78
CA LYS A 101 3.32 21.25 8.29
C LYS A 101 4.59 20.68 7.66
N LYS A 102 4.67 19.36 7.50
CA LYS A 102 5.84 18.70 6.90
C LYS A 102 6.00 19.03 5.42
N ILE A 103 4.92 19.04 4.64
CA ILE A 103 4.97 19.42 3.22
C ILE A 103 5.41 20.87 3.06
N ILE A 104 4.81 21.79 3.82
CA ILE A 104 5.13 23.22 3.74
C ILE A 104 6.61 23.44 4.03
N THR A 105 7.16 22.82 5.08
CA THR A 105 8.59 22.95 5.39
C THR A 105 9.47 22.41 4.26
N ILE A 106 9.16 21.25 3.69
CA ILE A 106 9.96 20.67 2.59
C ILE A 106 9.88 21.54 1.33
N VAL A 107 8.69 21.99 0.94
CA VAL A 107 8.49 22.80 -0.27
C VAL A 107 9.21 24.15 -0.17
N ILE A 108 9.13 24.82 0.99
CA ILE A 108 9.84 26.10 1.21
C ILE A 108 11.36 25.90 1.13
N VAL A 109 11.91 24.84 1.74
CA VAL A 109 13.35 24.57 1.67
C VAL A 109 13.81 24.31 0.23
N VAL A 110 13.05 23.52 -0.53
CA VAL A 110 13.36 23.23 -1.94
C VAL A 110 13.20 24.47 -2.83
N ALA A 111 12.28 25.39 -2.52
CA ALA A 111 12.07 26.59 -3.31
C ALA A 111 13.12 27.69 -3.07
N ILE A 112 13.82 27.66 -1.93
CA ILE A 112 14.87 28.63 -1.59
C ILE A 112 16.25 28.21 -2.14
N ILE A 113 16.47 26.90 -2.34
CA ILE A 113 17.67 26.33 -2.98
C ILE A 113 17.56 26.48 -4.50
#